data_AF-A0A670YR77-F1
#
_entry.id   AF-A0A670YR77-F1
#
_cell.length_a   1.000
_cell.length_b   1.000
_cell.length_c   1.000
_cell.angle_alpha   90.00
_cell.angle_beta   90.00
_cell.angle_gamma   90.00
#
_symmetry.space_group_name_H-M   'P 1'
#
loop_
_entity.id
_entity.type
_entity.pdbx_description
1 polymer ?
#
loop_
_entity_poly.entity_id
_entity_poly.type
_entity_poly.pdbx_seq_one_letter_code
_entity_poly.pdbx_strand_id
1 'polypeptide(L)' 'MTTKAKGIMISFVKNLYKWVSIEAERLRKERKRTSIGFLEMQTALKSVMPGKCTKCMASVSKGGGSRCMKVS' A
#
# COMPACT_ATOMS: atom_id res chain seq x y z
N MET A 1 -23.57 7.52 5.48
CA MET A 1 -22.21 7.80 6.05
C MET A 1 -22.25 9.09 6.85
N THR A 2 -22.01 9.04 8.16
CA THR A 2 -22.05 10.25 9.03
C THR A 2 -20.85 11.17 8.75
N THR A 3 -21.00 12.47 9.00
CA THR A 3 -19.92 13.47 8.86
C THR A 3 -18.69 13.10 9.69
N LYS A 4 -18.89 12.55 10.88
CA LYS A 4 -17.84 11.99 11.74
C LYS A 4 -17.11 10.82 11.06
N ALA A 5 -17.83 9.85 10.49
CA ALA A 5 -17.22 8.73 9.78
C ALA A 5 -16.42 9.19 8.55
N LYS A 6 -16.93 10.18 7.81
CA LYS A 6 -16.20 10.81 6.70
C LYS A 6 -14.91 11.48 7.18
N GLY A 7 -14.95 12.22 8.27
CA GLY A 7 -13.78 12.87 8.87
C GLY A 7 -12.70 11.87 9.27
N ILE A 8 -13.09 10.74 9.89
CA ILE A 8 -12.18 9.64 10.22
C ILE A 8 -11.51 9.09 8.95
N MET A 9 -12.28 8.87 7.88
CA MET A 9 -11.73 8.34 6.63
C MET A 9 -10.76 9.31 5.95
N ILE A 10 -11.06 10.60 5.95
CA ILE A 10 -10.17 11.63 5.38
C ILE A 10 -8.86 11.68 6.15
N SER A 11 -8.91 11.67 7.50
CA SER A 11 -7.72 11.65 8.34
C SER A 11 -6.92 10.36 8.16
N PHE A 12 -7.59 9.21 8.02
CA PHE A 12 -6.93 7.94 7.73
C PHE A 12 -6.11 7.99 6.44
N VAL A 13 -6.69 8.46 5.34
CA VAL A 13 -6.01 8.58 4.05
C VAL A 13 -4.85 9.57 4.12
N LYS A 14 -5.05 10.72 4.76
CA LYS A 14 -3.98 11.73 4.95
C LYS A 14 -2.80 11.16 5.74
N ASN A 15 -3.07 10.45 6.83
CA ASN A 15 -2.03 9.85 7.65
C ASN A 15 -1.27 8.78 6.87
N LEU A 16 -1.98 7.91 6.15
CA LEU A 16 -1.36 6.87 5.33
C LEU A 16 -0.43 7.47 4.26
N TYR A 17 -0.92 8.47 3.52
CA TYR A 17 -0.12 9.15 2.50
C TYR A 17 1.16 9.75 3.08
N LYS A 18 1.07 10.43 4.23
CA LYS A 18 2.22 11.04 4.89
C LYS A 18 3.27 9.99 5.28
N TRP A 19 2.84 8.89 5.89
CA TRP A 19 3.75 7.85 6.38
C TRP A 19 4.42 7.09 5.23
N VAL A 20 3.66 6.74 4.20
CA VAL A 20 4.17 6.03 3.03
C VAL A 20 5.14 6.90 2.23
N SER A 21 4.84 8.19 2.07
CA SER A 21 5.72 9.10 1.33
C SER A 21 7.09 9.25 2.00
N ILE A 22 7.10 9.42 3.32
CA ILE A 22 8.34 9.52 4.11
C ILE A 22 9.16 8.22 3.98
N GLU A 23 8.50 7.09 4.15
CA GLU A 23 9.17 5.78 4.14
C GLU A 23 9.66 5.41 2.73
N ALA A 24 8.90 5.72 1.68
CA ALA A 24 9.31 5.49 0.30
C ALA A 24 10.51 6.38 -0.10
N GLU A 25 10.55 7.63 0.38
CA GLU A 25 11.70 8.51 0.16
C GLU A 25 12.94 8.01 0.90
N ARG A 26 12.80 7.55 2.15
CA ARG A 26 13.87 6.92 2.93
C ARG A 26 14.45 5.72 2.16
N LEU A 27 13.58 4.82 1.69
CA LEU A 27 13.98 3.66 0.90
C LEU A 27 14.65 4.01 -0.43
N ARG A 28 14.18 5.06 -1.10
CA ARG A 28 14.81 5.57 -2.34
C ARG A 28 16.25 6.02 -2.07
N LYS A 29 16.46 6.80 -0.98
CA LYS A 29 17.78 7.28 -0.58
C LYS A 29 18.70 6.10 -0.23
N GLU A 30 18.21 5.13 0.53
CA GLU A 30 18.96 3.91 0.90
C GLU A 30 19.36 3.07 -0.31
N ARG A 31 18.44 2.89 -1.27
CA ARG A 31 18.72 2.15 -2.50
C ARG A 31 19.46 2.96 -3.57
N LYS A 32 19.88 4.20 -3.27
CA LYS A 32 20.58 5.12 -4.18
C LYS A 32 19.86 5.29 -5.53
N ARG A 33 18.52 5.28 -5.50
CA ARG A 33 17.69 5.42 -6.70
C ARG A 33 17.37 6.89 -6.96
N THR A 34 17.29 7.25 -8.23
CA THR A 34 16.92 8.62 -8.66
C THR A 34 15.42 8.86 -8.57
N SER A 35 14.59 7.81 -8.67
CA SER A 35 13.13 7.89 -8.60
C SER A 35 12.54 6.83 -7.65
N ILE A 36 11.37 7.11 -7.08
CA ILE A 36 10.60 6.17 -6.25
C ILE A 36 9.85 5.21 -7.17
N GLY A 37 10.19 3.92 -7.14
CA GLY A 37 9.55 2.88 -7.93
C GLY A 37 8.52 2.06 -7.15
N PHE A 38 7.91 1.10 -7.84
CA PHE A 38 6.95 0.16 -7.24
C PHE A 38 7.54 -0.61 -6.05
N LEU A 39 8.84 -0.93 -6.08
CA LEU A 39 9.50 -1.66 -4.99
C LEU A 39 9.61 -0.81 -3.72
N GLU A 40 9.98 0.46 -3.83
CA GLU A 40 10.02 1.41 -2.71
C GLU A 40 8.62 1.62 -2.15
N MET A 41 7.62 1.83 -3.02
CA MET A 41 6.22 2.00 -2.59
C MET A 41 5.67 0.73 -1.92
N GLN A 42 5.90 -0.45 -2.52
CA GLN A 42 5.44 -1.72 -1.95
C GLN A 42 6.11 -2.01 -0.60
N THR A 43 7.41 -1.73 -0.49
CA THR A 43 8.16 -1.94 0.76
C THR A 43 7.69 -0.95 1.84
N ALA A 44 7.51 0.33 1.48
CA ALA A 44 6.97 1.33 2.39
C ALA A 44 5.57 0.95 2.89
N LEU A 45 4.69 0.49 2.00
CA LEU A 45 3.35 0.04 2.36
C LEU A 45 3.38 -1.20 3.26
N LYS A 46 4.29 -2.14 3.03
CA LYS A 46 4.50 -3.30 3.91
C LYS A 46 5.01 -2.91 5.30
N SER A 47 5.77 -1.82 5.41
CA SER A 47 6.29 -1.26 6.67
C SER A 47 5.19 -0.53 7.45
N VAL A 48 4.35 0.24 6.76
CA VAL A 48 3.29 1.07 7.37
C VAL A 48 2.02 0.26 7.70
N MET A 49 1.74 -0.82 6.97
CA MET A 49 0.51 -1.61 7.13
C MET A 49 0.71 -2.88 7.97
N PRO A 50 -0.22 -3.22 8.88
CA PRO A 50 -0.18 -4.47 9.63
C PRO A 50 -0.31 -5.69 8.70
N GLY A 51 0.43 -6.76 9.01
CA GLY A 51 0.73 -7.89 8.12
C GLY A 51 -0.45 -8.67 7.51
N LYS A 52 -1.68 -8.51 7.99
CA LYS A 52 -2.87 -9.09 7.35
C LYS A 52 -3.27 -8.34 6.06
N CYS A 53 -3.01 -7.03 6.00
CA CYS A 53 -3.34 -6.19 4.84
C CYS A 53 -2.30 -6.31 3.72
N THR A 54 -1.05 -6.66 4.04
CA THR A 54 0.06 -6.66 3.08
C THR A 54 -0.10 -7.70 1.95
N LYS A 55 -0.75 -8.84 2.24
CA LYS A 55 -1.09 -9.86 1.22
C LYS A 55 -2.09 -9.32 0.19
N CYS A 56 -3.12 -8.62 0.65
CA CYS A 56 -4.14 -8.04 -0.22
C CYS A 56 -3.56 -6.93 -1.12
N MET A 57 -2.59 -6.15 -0.61
CA MET A 57 -1.97 -5.07 -1.39
C MET A 57 -1.07 -5.59 -2.51
N ALA A 58 -0.33 -6.69 -2.27
CA ALA A 58 0.45 -7.33 -3.32
C ALA A 58 -0.43 -7.87 -4.45
N SER A 59 -1.66 -8.30 -4.14
CA SER A 59 -2.64 -8.73 -5.15
C SER A 59 -3.32 -7.58 -5.91
N VAL A 60 -3.43 -6.35 -5.36
CA VAL A 60 -3.98 -5.22 -6.13
C VAL A 60 -3.10 -4.88 -7.34
N SER A 61 -1.78 -5.10 -7.24
CA SER A 61 -0.86 -4.90 -8.36
C SER A 61 -0.84 -6.05 -9.37
N LYS A 62 -1.30 -7.25 -8.99
CA LYS A 62 -1.46 -8.36 -9.92
C LYS A 62 -2.89 -8.29 -10.44
N GLY A 63 -3.07 -7.70 -11.61
CA GLY A 63 -4.35 -7.68 -12.33
C GLY A 63 -5.03 -9.07 -12.24
N GLY A 64 -6.32 -9.07 -11.95
CA GLY A 64 -7.11 -10.28 -11.76
C GLY A 64 -6.92 -11.29 -12.89
N GLY A 65 -6.57 -12.53 -12.53
CA GLY A 65 -6.36 -13.62 -13.47
C GLY A 65 -6.76 -14.95 -12.85
N SER A 66 -7.98 -15.36 -13.21
CA SER A 66 -8.57 -16.71 -13.19
C SER A 66 -8.48 -17.56 -11.91
N ARG A 67 -9.59 -17.61 -11.17
CA ARG A 67 -10.00 -18.84 -10.48
C ARG A 67 -10.51 -19.81 -11.55
N CYS A 68 -9.67 -20.70 -12.06
CA CYS A 68 -10.19 -21.94 -12.66
C CYS A 68 -10.74 -22.82 -11.53
N MET A 69 -12.07 -22.97 -11.50
CA MET A 69 -12.73 -23.97 -10.68
C MET A 69 -12.25 -25.35 -11.13
N LYS A 70 -11.61 -26.10 -10.25
CA LYS A 70 -11.40 -27.53 -10.47
C LYS A 70 -12.69 -28.21 -10.03
N VAL A 71 -13.60 -28.42 -10.99
CA VAL A 71 -14.72 -29.35 -10.84
C VAL A 71 -14.15 -30.74 -11.08
N SER A 72 -14.16 -31.57 -10.04
CA SER A 72 -14.00 -33.02 -10.13
C SER A 72 -15.36 -33.67 -10.02
#